data_AF-A0A9E7RWH4-F1
#
_entry.id   AF-A0A9E7RWH4-F1
#
_cell.length_a   1.000
_cell.length_b   1.000
_cell.length_c   1.000
_cell.angle_alpha   90.00
_cell.angle_beta   90.00
_cell.angle_gamma   90.00
#
_symmetry.space_group_name_H-M   'P 1'
#
loop_
_entity.id
_entity.type
_entity.pdbx_description
1 polymer ?
#
loop_
_entity_poly.entity_id
_entity_poly.type
_entity_poly.pdbx_seq_one_letter_code
_entity_poly.pdbx_strand_id
1 'polypeptide(L)'
;MAQKKGLGMGLDALIQAKTRKEPENEPETHVTSEEQVKAVMEDVKKNPRITLWSARSAAVLRYLKKTQPEFSISREASSLIERAVREKYPDIWELFSDL
;
A
#
# COMPACT_ATOMS: atom_id res chain seq x y z
N MET A 1 9.86 41.11 24.43
CA MET A 1 8.82 40.06 24.39
C MET A 1 7.49 40.75 24.13
N ALA A 2 6.86 40.54 22.98
CA ALA A 2 5.56 41.13 22.67
C ALA A 2 4.55 40.02 22.42
N GLN A 3 3.75 39.69 23.43
CA GLN A 3 2.53 38.90 23.26
C GLN A 3 1.48 39.78 22.58
N LYS A 4 1.12 39.45 21.34
CA LYS A 4 -0.15 39.84 20.73
C LYS A 4 -0.97 38.58 20.47
N LYS A 5 -1.65 38.08 21.50
CA LYS A 5 -2.80 37.18 21.35
C LYS A 5 -4.03 38.07 21.24
N GLY A 6 -4.50 38.31 20.02
CA GLY A 6 -5.51 39.34 19.76
C GLY A 6 -6.66 38.92 18.86
N LEU A 7 -6.77 37.66 18.45
CA LEU A 7 -7.87 37.17 17.64
C LEU A 7 -8.26 35.81 18.24
N GLY A 8 -9.48 35.67 18.73
CA GLY A 8 -9.91 34.46 19.46
C GLY A 8 -9.83 33.20 18.60
N MET A 9 -9.88 32.04 19.27
CA MET A 9 -9.70 30.69 18.66
C MET A 9 -10.56 30.43 17.41
N GLY A 10 -11.72 31.08 17.30
CA GLY A 10 -12.61 30.96 16.15
C GLY A 10 -12.11 31.69 14.88
N LEU A 11 -11.42 32.82 15.02
CA LEU A 11 -10.92 33.57 13.87
C LEU A 11 -9.62 32.96 13.31
N ASP A 12 -8.77 32.45 14.20
CA ASP A 12 -7.55 31.72 13.81
C ASP A 12 -7.90 30.47 13.00
N ALA A 13 -8.97 29.76 13.36
CA ALA A 13 -9.45 28.59 12.62
C ALA A 13 -9.95 28.94 11.21
N LEU A 14 -10.60 30.09 11.03
CA LEU A 14 -11.06 30.59 9.72
C LEU A 14 -9.90 31.02 8.83
N ILE A 15 -8.87 31.65 9.40
CA ILE A 15 -7.65 32.00 8.68
C ILE A 15 -6.93 30.73 8.24
N GLN A 16 -6.78 29.74 9.14
CA GLN A 16 -6.12 28.47 8.86
C GLN A 16 -6.89 27.59 7.85
N ALA A 17 -8.22 27.69 7.81
CA ALA A 17 -9.04 27.05 6.78
C ALA A 17 -8.83 27.68 5.39
N LYS A 18 -8.53 28.99 5.33
CA LYS A 18 -8.26 29.70 4.06
C LYS A 18 -6.83 29.49 3.55
N THR A 19 -5.88 29.15 4.43
CA THR A 19 -4.49 28.79 4.08
C THR A 19 -4.25 27.30 3.90
N ARG A 20 -5.26 26.44 4.05
CA ARG A 20 -5.17 25.08 3.50
C ARG A 20 -5.17 25.20 1.98
N LYS A 21 -3.96 25.29 1.43
CA LYS A 21 -3.69 24.79 0.09
C LYS A 21 -4.39 23.44 -0.02
N GLU A 22 -5.32 23.34 -0.95
CA GLU A 22 -5.66 22.05 -1.55
C GLU A 22 -4.33 21.39 -1.93
N PRO A 23 -4.14 20.08 -1.74
CA PRO A 23 -2.93 19.42 -2.22
C PRO A 23 -2.85 19.65 -3.73
N GLU A 24 -2.02 20.62 -4.10
CA GLU A 24 -1.63 20.94 -5.46
C GLU A 24 -1.09 19.65 -6.07
N ASN A 25 -1.69 19.22 -7.18
CA ASN A 25 -1.21 18.14 -8.03
C ASN A 25 0.32 18.22 -8.13
N GLU A 26 1.01 17.28 -7.49
CA GLU A 26 2.42 17.06 -7.76
C GLU A 26 2.52 16.66 -9.24
N PRO A 27 3.46 17.24 -10.00
CA PRO A 27 3.58 16.93 -11.41
C PRO A 27 3.84 15.44 -11.54
N GLU A 28 2.96 14.74 -12.25
CA GLU A 28 3.18 13.38 -12.74
C GLU A 28 4.43 13.42 -13.62
N THR A 29 5.59 13.28 -12.99
CA THR A 29 6.81 12.99 -13.69
C THR A 29 6.57 11.64 -14.33
N HIS A 30 6.42 11.64 -15.65
CA HIS A 30 6.54 10.43 -16.46
C HIS A 30 8.00 9.95 -16.35
N VAL A 31 8.28 9.32 -15.22
CA VAL A 31 9.47 8.51 -14.98
C VAL A 31 9.32 7.29 -15.88
N THR A 32 10.34 7.00 -16.67
CA THR A 32 10.35 5.92 -17.66
C THR A 32 9.96 4.60 -16.99
N SER A 33 9.18 3.74 -17.66
CA SER A 33 8.67 2.48 -17.10
C SER A 33 9.75 1.61 -16.42
N GLU A 34 11.00 1.67 -16.92
CA GLU A 34 12.14 0.94 -16.34
C GLU A 34 12.61 1.47 -14.98
N GLU A 35 12.62 2.79 -14.79
CA GLU A 35 13.01 3.43 -13.53
C GLU A 35 11.97 3.15 -12.44
N GLN A 36 10.68 3.12 -12.80
CA GLN A 36 9.60 2.74 -11.90
C GLN A 36 9.70 1.27 -11.47
N VAL A 37 9.97 0.36 -12.42
CA VAL A 37 10.19 -1.07 -12.13
C VAL A 37 11.38 -1.25 -11.19
N LYS A 38 12.50 -0.56 -11.42
CA LYS A 38 13.67 -0.63 -10.53
C LYS A 38 13.36 -0.15 -9.11
N ALA A 39 12.66 0.99 -8.98
CA ALA A 39 12.26 1.51 -7.68
C ALA A 39 11.38 0.51 -6.91
N VAL A 40 10.39 -0.08 -7.57
CA VAL A 40 9.53 -1.13 -6.98
C VAL A 40 10.36 -2.35 -6.56
N MET A 41 11.31 -2.79 -7.39
CA MET A 41 12.19 -3.92 -7.06
C MET A 41 13.06 -3.65 -5.82
N GLU A 42 13.57 -2.44 -5.67
CA GLU A 42 14.33 -2.06 -4.47
C GLU A 42 13.48 -2.06 -3.21
N ASP A 43 12.23 -1.62 -3.31
CA ASP A 43 11.32 -1.58 -2.17
C ASP A 43 10.84 -2.98 -1.77
N VAL A 44 10.54 -3.84 -2.75
CA VAL A 44 10.22 -5.25 -2.51
C VAL A 44 11.39 -6.00 -1.86
N LYS A 45 12.64 -5.74 -2.28
CA LYS A 45 13.84 -6.31 -1.65
C LYS A 45 13.98 -5.92 -0.17
N LYS A 46 13.57 -4.70 0.20
CA LYS A 46 13.58 -4.25 1.60
C LYS A 46 12.47 -4.93 2.41
N ASN A 47 11.27 -5.01 1.86
CA ASN A 47 10.11 -5.62 2.53
C ASN A 47 9.07 -6.15 1.53
N PRO A 48 9.05 -7.46 1.25
CA PRO A 48 8.11 -8.04 0.30
C PRO A 48 6.71 -8.28 0.90
N ARG A 49 6.50 -7.95 2.18
CA ARG A 49 5.25 -8.28 2.89
C ARG A 49 4.12 -7.35 2.44
N ILE A 50 3.06 -7.96 1.94
CA ILE A 50 1.75 -7.32 1.78
C ILE A 50 0.81 -7.72 2.93
N THR A 51 -0.10 -6.83 3.31
CA THR A 51 -1.17 -7.11 4.29
C THR A 51 -2.52 -6.94 3.63
N LEU A 52 -3.45 -7.86 3.87
CA LEU A 52 -4.81 -7.82 3.32
C LEU A 52 -5.85 -8.12 4.39
N TRP A 53 -7.05 -7.54 4.21
CA TRP A 53 -8.21 -7.83 5.06
C TRP A 53 -9.28 -8.60 4.28
N SER A 54 -9.46 -9.87 4.62
CA SER A 54 -10.54 -10.70 4.08
C SER A 54 -11.04 -11.66 5.16
N ALA A 55 -12.23 -11.36 5.69
CA ALA A 55 -12.85 -12.17 6.75
C ALA A 55 -13.07 -13.62 6.29
N ARG A 56 -13.55 -13.82 5.05
CA ARG A 56 -13.81 -15.16 4.49
C ARG A 56 -12.51 -15.94 4.30
N SER A 57 -11.50 -15.34 3.68
CA SER A 57 -10.20 -16.00 3.48
C SER A 57 -9.54 -16.33 4.83
N ALA A 58 -9.62 -15.42 5.80
CA ALA A 58 -9.09 -15.66 7.15
C ALA A 58 -9.79 -16.84 7.84
N ALA A 59 -11.13 -16.94 7.74
CA ALA A 59 -11.88 -18.06 8.30
C ALA A 59 -11.45 -19.40 7.68
N VAL A 60 -11.39 -19.47 6.34
CA VAL A 60 -11.00 -20.69 5.61
C VAL A 60 -9.57 -21.11 5.94
N LEU A 61 -8.60 -20.20 5.83
CA LEU A 61 -7.20 -20.51 6.09
C LEU A 61 -6.94 -20.93 7.55
N ARG A 62 -7.65 -20.32 8.51
CA ARG A 62 -7.57 -20.71 9.93
C ARG A 62 -8.24 -22.05 10.19
N TYR A 63 -9.33 -22.38 9.48
CA TYR A 63 -9.95 -23.69 9.57
C TYR A 63 -8.98 -24.76 9.07
N LEU A 64 -8.40 -24.58 7.87
CA LEU A 64 -7.41 -25.49 7.31
C LEU A 64 -6.21 -25.69 8.23
N LYS A 65 -5.69 -24.62 8.84
CA LYS A 65 -4.61 -24.70 9.83
C LYS A 65 -4.95 -25.57 11.05
N LYS A 66 -6.21 -25.60 11.45
CA LYS A 66 -6.68 -26.39 12.60
C LYS A 66 -6.95 -27.86 12.22
N THR A 67 -7.39 -28.11 10.99
CA THR A 67 -7.87 -29.44 10.57
C THR A 67 -6.83 -30.25 9.79
N GLN A 68 -5.79 -29.62 9.24
CA GLN A 68 -4.75 -30.29 8.46
C GLN A 68 -3.40 -30.18 9.16
N PRO A 69 -2.71 -31.30 9.45
CA PRO A 69 -1.36 -31.26 9.98
C PRO A 69 -0.43 -30.55 8.99
N GLU A 70 0.58 -29.83 9.52
CA GLU A 70 1.60 -29.13 8.75
C GLU A 70 1.11 -28.00 7.81
N PHE A 71 -0.19 -27.66 7.81
CA PHE A 71 -0.71 -26.59 6.97
C PHE A 71 -0.06 -25.23 7.30
N SER A 72 0.34 -24.50 6.26
CA SER A 72 0.97 -23.17 6.39
C SER A 72 0.11 -22.11 5.74
N ILE A 73 -0.53 -21.27 6.58
CA ILE A 73 -1.39 -20.17 6.12
C ILE A 73 -0.63 -19.24 5.17
N SER A 74 0.59 -18.84 5.53
CA SER A 74 1.38 -17.91 4.73
C SER A 74 1.74 -18.50 3.37
N ARG A 75 2.17 -19.78 3.33
CA ARG A 75 2.53 -20.46 2.08
C ARG A 75 1.32 -20.58 1.14
N GLU A 76 0.18 -20.99 1.68
CA GLU A 76 -1.06 -21.12 0.90
C GLU A 76 -1.54 -19.76 0.40
N ALA A 77 -1.55 -18.75 1.29
CA ALA A 77 -1.95 -17.40 0.94
C ALA A 77 -1.06 -16.79 -0.15
N SER A 78 0.26 -16.92 -0.04
CA SER A 78 1.20 -16.47 -1.08
C SER A 78 0.90 -17.13 -2.42
N SER A 79 0.76 -18.46 -2.47
CA SER A 79 0.46 -19.17 -3.71
C SER A 79 -0.89 -18.79 -4.33
N LEU A 80 -1.92 -18.54 -3.51
CA LEU A 80 -3.21 -18.06 -3.98
C LEU A 80 -3.11 -16.65 -4.58
N ILE A 81 -2.38 -15.75 -3.92
CA ILE A 81 -2.22 -14.37 -4.39
C ILE A 81 -1.37 -14.32 -5.66
N GLU A 82 -0.23 -15.03 -5.72
CA GLU A 82 0.62 -15.05 -6.91
C GLU A 82 -0.13 -15.53 -8.15
N ARG A 83 -0.92 -16.61 -8.01
CA ARG A 83 -1.77 -17.11 -9.10
C ARG A 83 -2.80 -16.06 -9.55
N ALA A 84 -3.53 -15.48 -8.60
CA ALA A 84 -4.57 -14.51 -8.91
C ALA A 84 -4.01 -13.22 -9.53
N VAL A 85 -2.85 -12.75 -9.07
CA VAL A 85 -2.19 -11.55 -9.61
C VAL A 85 -1.64 -11.82 -11.00
N ARG A 86 -0.97 -12.96 -11.23
CA ARG A 86 -0.48 -13.37 -12.55
C ARG A 86 -1.61 -13.48 -13.57
N GLU A 87 -2.72 -14.11 -13.20
CA GLU A 87 -3.89 -14.26 -14.08
C GLU A 87 -4.52 -12.91 -14.41
N LYS A 88 -4.59 -12.00 -13.43
CA LYS A 88 -5.27 -10.71 -13.60
C LYS A 88 -4.41 -9.67 -14.32
N TYR A 89 -3.09 -9.72 -14.18
CA TYR A 89 -2.15 -8.72 -14.72
C TYR A 89 -0.92 -9.40 -15.35
N PRO A 90 -1.09 -10.18 -16.43
CA PRO A 90 0.00 -10.96 -17.02
C PRO A 90 1.14 -10.08 -17.52
N ASP A 91 0.85 -8.99 -18.24
CA ASP A 91 1.88 -8.12 -18.81
C ASP A 91 2.75 -7.44 -17.72
N ILE A 92 2.12 -7.07 -16.59
CA ILE A 92 2.81 -6.46 -15.45
C ILE A 92 3.61 -7.52 -14.69
N TRP A 93 3.06 -8.74 -14.57
CA TRP A 93 3.74 -9.86 -13.91
C TRP A 93 5.09 -10.17 -14.57
N GLU A 94 5.15 -10.15 -15.91
CA GLU A 94 6.38 -10.39 -16.66
C GLU A 94 7.46 -9.33 -16.42
N LEU A 95 7.11 -8.09 -16.02
CA LEU A 95 8.10 -7.07 -15.66
C LEU A 95 8.95 -7.45 -14.44
N PHE A 96 8.46 -8.41 -13.63
CA PHE A 96 9.07 -8.85 -12.39
C PHE A 96 9.41 -10.35 -12.41
N SER A 97 9.60 -10.94 -13.60
CA SER A 97 9.92 -12.36 -13.78
C SER A 97 11.20 -12.83 -13.07
N ASP A 98 12.09 -11.89 -12.73
CA ASP A 98 13.41 -12.15 -12.17
C ASP A 98 13.43 -12.17 -10.61
N LEU A 99 12.26 -12.09 -9.96
CA LEU A 99 12.10 -12.26 -8.51
C LEU A 99 12.04 -13.74 -8.09
#